data_AF-A0A512UPD8-F1
#
_entry.id   AF-A0A512UPD8-F1
#
_cell.length_a   1.000
_cell.length_b   1.000
_cell.length_c   1.000
_cell.angle_alpha   90.00
_cell.angle_beta   90.00
_cell.angle_gamma   90.00
#
_symmetry.space_group_name_H-M   'P 1'
#
loop_
_entity.id
_entity.type
_entity.pdbx_description
1 polymer ?
#
loop_
_entity_poly.entity_id
_entity_poly.type
_entity_poly.pdbx_seq_one_letter_code
_entity_poly.pdbx_strand_id
1 'polypeptide(L)'
;MDLTSKIQSYPKHWLKALQFIILANIQITDVPNPFGPRTLMYYHLVCCHASLPVLRRLKKLKLISYQEGPDDQELIKGCQVCIEANLVAAPHKKKHVRATRIHERVHSDTLGPIMSENERLLYITTITDEFTQLLELIITENKKFN
;
A
#
# COMPACT_ATOMS: atom_id res chain seq x y z
N MET A 1 -41.01 -17.47 22.43
CA MET A 1 -40.94 -16.11 21.85
C MET A 1 -39.73 -16.07 20.94
N ASP A 2 -40.01 -15.97 19.65
CA ASP A 2 -39.10 -16.27 18.55
C ASP A 2 -38.40 -14.97 18.08
N LEU A 3 -37.07 -14.94 18.16
CA LEU A 3 -36.23 -13.77 17.81
C LEU A 3 -36.12 -13.55 16.29
N THR A 4 -36.80 -14.37 15.49
CA THR A 4 -36.86 -14.26 14.02
C THR A 4 -37.73 -13.11 13.51
N SER A 5 -38.51 -12.46 14.38
CA SER A 5 -39.45 -11.40 13.98
C SER A 5 -38.87 -9.99 13.82
N LYS A 6 -37.56 -9.77 14.03
CA LYS A 6 -36.93 -8.43 13.96
C LYS A 6 -35.84 -8.24 12.90
N ILE A 7 -35.70 -9.16 11.95
CA ILE A 7 -34.77 -9.02 10.81
C ILE A 7 -35.58 -8.84 9.53
N GLN A 8 -36.36 -7.77 9.45
CA GLN A 8 -37.10 -7.40 8.25
C GLN A 8 -36.97 -5.88 8.06
N SER A 9 -35.86 -5.44 7.46
CA SER A 9 -35.78 -4.17 6.67
C SER A 9 -34.38 -3.79 6.15
N TYR A 10 -33.41 -4.70 6.05
CA TYR A 10 -32.13 -4.36 5.38
C TYR A 10 -32.07 -4.96 3.97
N PRO A 11 -31.76 -4.18 2.93
CA PRO A 11 -32.05 -4.58 1.57
C PRO A 11 -31.02 -5.61 1.09
N LYS A 12 -31.45 -6.78 0.61
CA LYS A 12 -30.62 -7.98 0.34
C LYS A 12 -29.47 -7.84 -0.69
N HIS A 13 -29.22 -6.66 -1.27
CA HIS A 13 -28.25 -6.47 -2.36
C HIS A 13 -26.82 -6.12 -1.89
N TRP A 14 -26.64 -5.46 -0.73
CA TRP A 14 -25.30 -5.09 -0.23
C TRP A 14 -24.50 -6.31 0.28
N LEU A 15 -25.18 -7.32 0.83
CA LEU A 15 -24.54 -8.57 1.28
C LEU A 15 -23.95 -9.36 0.10
N LYS A 16 -24.58 -9.33 -1.09
CA LYS A 16 -24.06 -10.00 -2.29
C LYS A 16 -22.89 -9.25 -2.92
N ALA A 17 -22.90 -7.92 -2.89
CA ALA A 17 -21.80 -7.10 -3.39
C ALA A 17 -20.53 -7.27 -2.54
N LEU A 18 -20.67 -7.37 -1.22
CA LEU A 18 -19.56 -7.69 -0.30
C LEU A 18 -19.00 -9.10 -0.55
N GLN A 19 -19.84 -10.06 -0.91
CA GLN A 19 -19.41 -11.44 -1.18
C GLN A 19 -18.64 -11.59 -2.51
N PHE A 20 -18.90 -10.73 -3.51
CA PHE A 20 -18.26 -10.81 -4.83
C PHE A 20 -16.87 -10.16 -4.90
N ILE A 21 -16.62 -9.09 -4.12
CA ILE A 21 -15.32 -8.38 -4.11
C ILE A 21 -14.23 -9.23 -3.42
N ILE A 22 -14.61 -10.15 -2.54
CA ILE A 22 -13.69 -10.98 -1.74
C ILE A 22 -13.00 -12.09 -2.57
N LEU A 23 -13.55 -12.50 -3.72
CA LEU A 23 -13.15 -13.74 -4.39
C LEU A 23 -12.23 -13.59 -5.60
N ALA A 24 -11.98 -12.37 -6.10
CA ALA A 24 -11.42 -12.21 -7.44
C ALA A 24 -9.88 -12.16 -7.55
N ASN A 25 -9.10 -12.00 -6.47
CA ASN A 25 -7.64 -11.84 -6.62
C ASN A 25 -6.76 -12.20 -5.41
N ILE A 26 -7.26 -12.93 -4.42
CA ILE A 26 -6.44 -13.39 -3.28
C ILE A 26 -5.93 -14.80 -3.62
N GLN A 27 -4.62 -15.00 -3.66
CA GLN A 27 -4.04 -16.34 -3.75
C GLN A 27 -4.62 -17.21 -2.62
N ILE A 28 -5.10 -18.40 -2.96
CA ILE A 28 -6.06 -19.24 -2.20
C ILE A 28 -5.53 -19.79 -0.84
N THR A 29 -4.41 -19.27 -0.32
CA THR A 29 -3.82 -19.70 0.95
C THR A 29 -4.47 -19.07 2.19
N ASP A 30 -5.17 -17.94 2.04
CA ASP A 30 -5.77 -17.19 3.17
C ASP A 30 -7.27 -17.46 3.36
N VAL A 31 -7.71 -18.69 3.05
CA VAL A 31 -9.10 -19.10 3.31
C VAL A 31 -9.22 -19.58 4.76
N PRO A 32 -10.02 -18.93 5.62
CA PRO A 32 -10.22 -19.39 6.98
C PRO A 32 -10.83 -20.80 6.95
N ASN A 33 -10.14 -21.79 7.54
CA ASN A 33 -10.65 -23.15 7.61
C ASN A 33 -11.98 -23.16 8.39
N PRO A 34 -13.12 -23.48 7.74
CA PRO A 34 -14.43 -23.42 8.39
C PRO A 34 -14.61 -24.49 9.47
N PHE A 35 -13.79 -25.55 9.44
CA PHE A 35 -13.75 -26.62 10.43
C PHE A 35 -12.58 -26.50 11.41
N GLY A 36 -11.75 -25.47 11.24
CA GLY A 36 -10.59 -25.21 12.06
C GLY A 36 -10.93 -24.54 13.40
N PRO A 37 -9.95 -24.45 14.31
CA PRO A 37 -10.12 -23.71 15.55
C PRO A 37 -10.41 -22.22 15.25
N ARG A 38 -11.35 -21.64 16.00
CA ARG A 38 -11.72 -20.21 15.90
C ARG A 38 -10.68 -19.33 16.56
N THR A 39 -9.48 -19.32 16.00
CA THR A 39 -8.33 -18.55 16.47
C THR A 39 -8.50 -17.07 16.17
N LEU A 40 -7.61 -16.23 16.73
CA LEU A 40 -7.53 -14.82 16.37
C LEU A 40 -7.36 -14.64 14.85
N MET A 41 -6.47 -15.43 14.23
CA MET A 41 -6.21 -15.37 12.78
C MET A 41 -7.46 -15.75 11.96
N TYR A 42 -8.23 -16.74 12.42
CA TYR A 42 -9.51 -17.07 11.78
C TYR A 42 -10.44 -15.86 11.71
N TYR A 43 -10.61 -15.13 12.82
CA TYR A 43 -11.48 -13.95 12.83
C TYR A 43 -10.87 -12.76 12.09
N HIS A 44 -9.55 -12.61 12.10
CA HIS A 44 -8.85 -11.63 11.28
C HIS A 44 -9.23 -11.80 9.81
N LEU A 45 -9.13 -13.02 9.28
CA LEU A 45 -9.46 -13.33 7.88
C LEU A 45 -10.97 -13.18 7.59
N VAL A 46 -11.84 -13.77 8.41
CA VAL A 46 -13.31 -13.72 8.21
C VAL A 46 -13.83 -12.28 8.29
N CYS A 47 -13.25 -11.44 9.13
CA CYS A 47 -13.60 -10.03 9.25
C CYS A 47 -12.82 -9.13 8.26
N CYS A 48 -12.38 -9.66 7.12
CA CYS A 48 -11.71 -8.91 6.05
C CYS A 48 -10.42 -8.23 6.53
N HIS A 49 -9.51 -9.01 7.12
CA HIS A 49 -8.23 -8.53 7.66
C HIS A 49 -8.38 -7.46 8.75
N ALA A 50 -9.39 -7.60 9.62
CA ALA A 50 -9.65 -6.64 10.69
C ALA A 50 -8.47 -6.51 11.66
N SER A 51 -8.22 -5.28 12.13
CA SER A 51 -7.15 -5.00 13.09
C SER A 51 -7.45 -5.57 14.47
N LEU A 52 -6.40 -5.84 15.26
CA LEU A 52 -6.52 -6.36 16.62
C LEU A 52 -7.46 -5.52 17.52
N PRO A 53 -7.46 -4.17 17.50
CA PRO A 53 -8.43 -3.36 18.26
C PRO A 53 -9.88 -3.62 17.86
N VAL A 54 -10.16 -3.83 16.57
CA VAL A 54 -11.51 -4.14 16.07
C VAL A 54 -11.94 -5.52 16.55
N LEU A 55 -11.07 -6.52 16.45
CA LEU A 55 -11.35 -7.88 16.93
C LEU A 55 -11.60 -7.90 18.45
N ARG A 56 -10.79 -7.18 19.23
CA ARG A 56 -11.02 -7.00 20.68
C ARG A 56 -12.38 -6.35 20.98
N ARG A 57 -12.80 -5.37 20.18
CA ARG A 57 -14.12 -4.74 20.32
C ARG A 57 -15.25 -5.73 20.01
N LEU A 58 -15.14 -6.50 18.93
CA LEU A 58 -16.14 -7.52 18.57
C LEU A 58 -16.25 -8.62 19.64
N LYS A 59 -15.12 -9.01 20.25
CA LYS A 59 -15.10 -9.96 21.37
C LYS A 59 -15.79 -9.38 22.61
N LYS A 60 -15.53 -8.12 22.97
CA LYS A 60 -16.25 -7.42 24.07
C LYS A 60 -17.77 -7.38 23.85
N LEU A 61 -18.20 -7.23 22.59
CA LEU A 61 -19.62 -7.28 22.20
C LEU A 61 -20.19 -8.71 22.11
N LYS A 62 -19.38 -9.73 22.42
CA LYS A 62 -19.75 -11.16 22.35
C LYS A 62 -20.19 -11.62 20.95
N LEU A 63 -19.73 -10.93 19.89
CA LEU A 63 -19.99 -11.30 18.50
C LEU A 63 -19.00 -12.34 17.97
N ILE A 64 -17.80 -12.41 18.58
CA ILE A 64 -16.74 -13.38 18.27
C ILE A 64 -16.13 -13.94 19.56
N SER A 65 -15.46 -15.09 19.47
CA SER A 65 -14.81 -15.73 20.62
C SER A 65 -13.49 -16.39 20.21
N TYR A 66 -12.38 -15.89 20.74
CA TYR A 66 -11.04 -16.45 20.57
C TYR A 66 -10.24 -16.30 21.88
N GLN A 67 -9.24 -17.16 22.08
CA GLN A 67 -8.31 -17.05 23.21
C GLN A 67 -7.27 -15.96 22.95
N GLU A 68 -7.10 -15.04 23.90
CA GLU A 68 -6.06 -14.01 23.83
C GLU A 68 -4.72 -14.60 24.26
N GLY A 69 -3.69 -14.39 23.45
CA GLY A 69 -2.31 -14.71 23.77
C GLY A 69 -1.45 -13.45 23.93
N PRO A 70 -0.25 -13.59 24.52
CA PRO A 70 0.73 -12.50 24.60
C PRO A 70 1.17 -12.01 23.21
N ASP A 71 1.18 -12.91 22.22
CA ASP A 71 1.73 -12.66 20.88
C ASP A 71 0.66 -12.28 19.83
N ASP A 72 -0.59 -12.02 20.25
CA ASP A 72 -1.72 -11.67 19.37
C ASP A 72 -1.39 -10.52 18.41
N GLN A 73 -0.62 -9.55 18.89
CA GLN A 73 -0.21 -8.40 18.09
C GLN A 73 0.80 -8.78 17.01
N GLU A 74 1.75 -9.67 17.32
CA GLU A 74 2.74 -10.14 16.36
C GLU A 74 2.09 -11.03 15.30
N LEU A 75 1.15 -11.88 15.71
CA LEU A 75 0.39 -12.74 14.80
C LEU A 75 -0.36 -11.94 13.72
N ILE A 76 -1.06 -10.87 14.11
CA ILE A 76 -1.78 -9.99 13.17
C ILE A 76 -0.80 -9.17 12.31
N LYS A 77 0.30 -8.68 12.90
CA LYS A 77 1.34 -7.98 12.14
C LYS A 77 2.03 -8.87 11.11
N GLY A 78 2.10 -10.18 11.36
CA GLY A 78 2.65 -11.18 10.44
C GLY A 78 1.75 -11.54 9.26
N CYS A 79 0.55 -10.98 9.13
CA CYS A 79 -0.31 -11.22 7.97
C CYS A 79 0.32 -10.58 6.72
N GLN A 80 0.75 -11.42 5.77
CA GLN A 80 1.43 -10.99 4.55
C GLN A 80 0.60 -10.02 3.72
N VAL A 81 -0.70 -10.28 3.55
CA VAL A 81 -1.63 -9.40 2.83
C VAL A 81 -1.71 -8.03 3.49
N CYS A 82 -1.79 -7.98 4.83
CA CYS A 82 -1.79 -6.70 5.55
C CYS A 82 -0.45 -5.97 5.44
N ILE A 83 0.67 -6.69 5.48
CA ILE A 83 2.00 -6.10 5.31
C ILE A 83 2.09 -5.45 3.93
N GLU A 84 1.78 -6.20 2.88
CA GLU A 84 1.85 -5.75 1.48
C GLU A 84 0.93 -4.55 1.22
N ALA A 85 -0.31 -4.61 1.69
CA ALA A 85 -1.26 -3.51 1.57
C ALA A 85 -0.81 -2.24 2.30
N ASN A 86 -0.02 -2.37 3.38
CA ASN A 86 0.45 -1.24 4.19
C ASN A 86 1.92 -0.88 3.96
N LEU A 87 2.59 -1.43 2.93
CA LEU A 87 4.00 -1.12 2.62
C LEU A 87 4.27 0.39 2.46
N VAL A 88 3.26 1.15 2.03
CA VAL A 88 3.34 2.60 1.80
C VAL A 88 3.30 3.43 3.10
N ALA A 89 2.96 2.82 4.24
CA ALA A 89 2.75 3.56 5.49
C ALA A 89 4.05 4.06 6.16
N ALA A 90 5.22 3.54 5.76
CA ALA A 90 6.49 4.01 6.28
C ALA A 90 6.94 5.29 5.54
N PRO A 91 7.08 6.44 6.23
CA PRO A 91 7.53 7.65 5.56
C PRO A 91 8.98 7.51 5.11
N HIS A 92 9.27 7.85 3.86
CA HIS A 92 10.64 7.95 3.34
C HIS A 92 11.39 9.14 3.97
N LYS A 93 11.68 9.08 5.27
CA LYS A 93 12.48 10.08 5.98
C LYS A 93 13.97 9.84 5.71
N LYS A 94 14.41 10.04 4.47
CA LYS A 94 15.85 10.13 4.17
C LYS A 94 16.28 11.57 4.39
N LYS A 95 17.25 11.79 5.28
CA LYS A 95 17.93 13.10 5.37
C LYS A 95 18.81 13.24 4.14
N HIS A 96 18.53 14.24 3.30
CA HIS A 96 19.43 14.60 2.21
C HIS A 96 20.67 15.29 2.80
N VAL A 97 21.86 14.76 2.51
CA VAL A 97 23.14 15.40 2.87
C VAL A 97 23.48 16.37 1.75
N ARG A 98 23.62 17.67 2.03
CA ARG A 98 23.91 18.69 1.01
C ARG A 98 25.40 18.74 0.67
N ALA A 99 25.75 19.07 -0.57
CA ALA A 99 27.11 19.43 -0.97
C ALA A 99 27.66 20.60 -0.13
N THR A 100 28.95 20.54 0.20
CA THR A 100 29.72 21.49 1.02
C THR A 100 30.72 22.33 0.21
N ARG A 101 31.03 21.93 -1.03
CA ARG A 101 31.89 22.68 -1.95
C ARG A 101 31.44 22.54 -3.41
N ILE A 102 31.93 23.47 -4.24
CA ILE A 102 31.72 23.50 -5.69
C ILE A 102 32.15 22.17 -6.34
N HIS A 103 31.35 21.66 -7.27
CA HIS A 103 31.57 20.41 -8.01
C HIS A 103 31.62 19.14 -7.15
N GLU A 104 31.19 19.21 -5.89
CA GLU A 104 31.13 18.03 -5.01
C GLU A 104 30.00 17.09 -5.40
N ARG A 105 28.84 17.65 -5.79
CA ARG A 105 27.70 16.90 -6.28
C ARG A 105 27.02 17.64 -7.41
N VAL A 106 26.79 16.90 -8.48
CA VAL A 106 26.06 17.35 -9.65
C VAL A 106 24.82 16.48 -9.80
N HIS A 107 23.67 17.12 -9.94
CA HIS A 107 22.43 16.48 -10.34
C HIS A 107 22.31 16.60 -11.86
N SER A 108 22.12 15.48 -12.54
CA SER A 108 21.87 15.49 -13.97
C SER A 108 20.62 14.68 -14.29
N ASP A 109 19.77 15.25 -15.12
CA ASP A 109 18.57 14.58 -15.63
C ASP A 109 18.32 15.01 -17.08
N THR A 110 17.76 14.10 -17.86
CA THR A 110 17.45 14.32 -19.28
C THR A 110 15.95 14.24 -19.51
N LEU A 111 15.37 15.38 -19.86
CA LEU A 111 13.99 15.51 -20.28
C LEU A 111 13.87 15.21 -21.78
N GLY A 112 12.91 14.38 -22.17
CA GLY A 112 12.53 14.18 -23.57
C GLY A 112 12.10 12.75 -23.92
N PRO A 113 11.75 12.50 -25.19
CA PRO A 113 11.84 13.45 -26.30
C PRO A 113 10.78 14.56 -26.25
N ILE A 114 11.14 15.76 -26.70
CA ILE A 114 10.26 16.90 -26.92
C ILE A 114 10.23 17.18 -28.42
N MET A 115 9.04 17.34 -29.00
CA MET A 115 8.90 17.74 -30.40
C MET A 115 9.13 19.25 -30.52
N SER A 116 10.07 19.66 -31.36
CA SER A 116 10.27 21.08 -31.71
C SER A 116 9.27 21.55 -32.78
N GLU A 117 9.18 22.86 -32.98
CA GLU A 117 8.36 23.47 -34.04
C GLU A 117 8.73 22.98 -35.45
N ASN A 118 9.99 22.55 -35.63
CA ASN A 118 10.51 22.02 -36.91
C ASN A 118 10.41 20.49 -37.00
N GLU A 119 9.53 19.85 -36.21
CA GLU A 119 9.33 18.40 -36.17
C GLU A 119 10.58 17.57 -35.81
N ARG A 120 11.59 18.20 -35.21
CA ARG A 120 12.78 17.50 -34.69
C ARG A 120 12.54 17.06 -33.25
N LEU A 121 12.94 15.84 -32.94
CA LEU A 121 13.00 15.33 -31.58
C LEU A 121 14.20 15.92 -30.86
N LEU A 122 13.95 16.57 -29.72
CA LEU A 122 14.97 17.16 -28.87
C LEU A 122 14.96 16.51 -27.49
N TYR A 123 16.13 16.41 -26.89
CA TYR A 123 16.37 16.03 -25.51
C TYR A 123 17.06 17.20 -24.81
N ILE A 124 16.61 17.54 -23.61
CA ILE A 124 17.19 18.60 -22.80
C ILE A 124 17.82 17.94 -21.59
N THR A 125 19.15 17.91 -21.54
CA THR A 125 19.88 17.45 -20.37
C THR A 125 20.23 18.63 -19.50
N THR A 126 19.83 18.54 -18.24
CA THR A 126 20.20 19.49 -17.18
C THR A 126 21.42 18.96 -16.45
N ILE A 127 22.34 19.86 -16.10
CA ILE A 127 23.48 19.59 -15.24
C ILE A 127 23.45 20.69 -14.18
N THR A 128 23.13 20.32 -12.94
CA THR A 128 22.99 21.26 -11.82
C THR A 128 24.03 20.97 -10.75
N ASP A 129 24.92 21.91 -10.49
CA ASP A 129 25.81 21.82 -9.34
C ASP A 129 25.04 22.11 -8.05
N GLU A 130 25.02 21.16 -7.11
CA GLU A 130 24.20 21.26 -5.89
C GLU A 130 24.67 22.38 -4.94
N PHE A 131 25.96 22.72 -4.96
CA PHE A 131 26.51 23.73 -4.07
C PHE A 131 26.21 25.15 -4.57
N THR A 132 26.58 25.44 -5.81
CA THR A 132 26.44 26.75 -6.45
C THR A 132 25.04 26.99 -7.01
N GLN A 133 24.25 25.94 -7.24
CA GLN A 133 22.98 25.99 -7.99
C GLN A 133 23.16 26.44 -9.44
N LEU A 134 24.39 26.39 -9.97
CA LEU A 134 24.63 26.63 -11.39
C LEU A 134 23.93 25.53 -12.20
N LEU A 135 23.16 25.95 -13.20
CA LEU A 135 22.46 25.07 -14.12
C LEU A 135 23.05 25.26 -15.52
N GLU A 136 23.49 24.16 -16.11
CA GLU A 136 23.83 24.07 -17.52
C GLU A 136 22.79 23.22 -18.26
N LEU A 137 22.46 23.65 -19.47
CA LEU A 137 21.50 22.99 -20.34
C LEU A 137 22.21 22.52 -21.61
N ILE A 138 22.08 21.24 -21.93
CA ILE A 138 22.58 20.65 -23.16
C ILE A 138 21.40 20.13 -23.96
N ILE A 139 21.19 20.71 -25.14
CA ILE A 139 20.10 20.33 -26.05
C ILE A 139 20.68 19.45 -27.15
N THR A 140 20.14 18.24 -27.30
CA THR A 140 20.60 17.27 -28.29
C THR A 140 19.43 16.66 -29.07
N GLU A 141 19.69 16.23 -30.31
CA GLU A 141 18.69 15.46 -31.08
C GLU A 141 18.70 13.97 -30.68
N ASN A 142 19.73 13.52 -29.96
CA ASN A 142 19.90 12.15 -29.47
C ASN A 142 19.95 12.10 -27.94
N LYS A 143 19.28 11.11 -27.34
CA LYS A 143 19.31 10.88 -25.89
C LYS A 143 20.69 10.49 -25.36
N LYS A 144 21.55 9.93 -26.21
CA LYS A 144 22.90 9.46 -25.83
C LYS A 144 23.94 10.45 -26.34
N PHE A 145 24.88 10.80 -25.48
CA PHE A 145 26.14 11.41 -25.87
C PHE A 145 27.03 10.29 -26.44
N ASN A 146 27.35 10.35 -27.74
CA ASN A 146 28.40 9.53 -28.35
C ASN A 146 29.74 10.25 -28.27
#